data_AF-A0A2V8BSA6-F1
#
_entry.id   AF-A0A2V8BSA6-F1
#
_cell.length_a   1.000
_cell.length_b   1.000
_cell.length_c   1.000
_cell.angle_alpha   90.00
_cell.angle_beta   90.00
_cell.angle_gamma   90.00
#
_symmetry.space_group_name_H-M   'P 1'
#
loop_
_entity.id
_entity.type
_entity.pdbx_description
1 polymer ?
#
loop_
_entity_poly.entity_id
_entity_poly.type
_entity_poly.pdbx_seq_one_letter_code
_entity_poly.pdbx_strand_id
1 'polypeptide(L)'
;MLTAIIIAAALATTIDAELRAIAALPGEPSLVSAGGITRRDMAMSTLENPSPFEPVTTVRRLVLVGGFDGDEASARAVMDAVRWIKSKAPAAVRRSWIVSAMPLANPDANTAQFEFPPGNGFFDDAQVPESRYLWRWLSSAIRRPGRAVCSRWRDDNQCPRAPRGRSRWTRTVRSAVRHSAPMRCATA
;
A
#
# COMPACT_ATOMS: atom_id res chain seq x y z
N MET A 1 24.56 12.34 4.68
CA MET A 1 23.60 12.50 3.56
C MET A 1 23.70 11.34 2.57
N LEU A 2 24.88 11.06 2.00
CA LEU A 2 25.09 9.95 1.05
C LEU A 2 24.67 8.57 1.58
N THR A 3 25.06 8.23 2.81
CA THR A 3 24.73 6.93 3.44
C THR A 3 23.22 6.70 3.57
N ALA A 4 22.46 7.73 3.93
CA ALA A 4 21.00 7.63 4.07
C ALA A 4 20.30 7.39 2.72
N ILE A 5 20.82 8.00 1.64
CA ILE A 5 20.31 7.78 0.28
C ILE A 5 20.59 6.34 -0.17
N ILE A 6 21.80 5.82 0.09
CA ILE A 6 22.15 4.44 -0.26
C ILE A 6 21.27 3.43 0.49
N ILE A 7 21.02 3.65 1.79
CA ILE A 7 20.15 2.78 2.59
C ILE A 7 18.73 2.79 2.05
N ALA A 8 18.16 3.97 1.77
CA ALA A 8 16.82 4.10 1.21
C ALA A 8 16.71 3.39 -0.16
N ALA A 9 17.69 3.59 -1.05
CA ALA A 9 17.75 2.94 -2.36
C ALA A 9 17.88 1.41 -2.26
N ALA A 10 18.71 0.93 -1.34
CA ALA A 10 18.85 -0.50 -1.07
C ALA A 10 17.54 -1.10 -0.57
N LEU A 11 16.88 -0.45 0.40
CA LEU A 11 15.57 -0.88 0.91
C LEU A 11 14.53 -0.93 -0.21
N ALA A 12 14.41 0.12 -1.02
CA ALA A 12 13.45 0.14 -2.13
C ALA A 12 13.70 -0.99 -3.13
N THR A 13 14.96 -1.29 -3.43
CA THR A 13 15.36 -2.41 -4.31
C THR A 13 14.98 -3.77 -3.71
N THR A 14 15.23 -3.97 -2.41
CA THR A 14 14.85 -5.20 -1.70
C THR A 14 13.34 -5.40 -1.68
N ILE A 15 12.58 -4.34 -1.37
CA ILE A 15 11.10 -4.37 -1.39
C ILE A 15 10.58 -4.70 -2.79
N ASP A 16 11.15 -4.09 -3.83
CA ASP A 16 10.75 -4.33 -5.22
C ASP A 16 11.02 -5.77 -5.68
N ALA A 17 12.17 -6.34 -5.30
CA ALA A 17 12.48 -7.75 -5.54
C ALA A 17 11.51 -8.69 -4.82
N GLU A 18 11.19 -8.43 -3.55
CA GLU A 18 10.21 -9.22 -2.81
C GLU A 18 8.80 -9.09 -3.41
N LEU A 19 8.41 -7.88 -3.83
CA LEU A 19 7.12 -7.65 -4.46
C LEU A 19 6.96 -8.43 -5.77
N ARG A 20 8.02 -8.52 -6.59
CA ARG A 20 8.05 -9.39 -7.79
C ARG A 20 7.93 -10.86 -7.43
N ALA A 21 8.58 -11.31 -6.36
CA ALA A 21 8.43 -12.69 -5.88
C ALA A 21 6.99 -13.00 -5.44
N ILE A 22 6.31 -12.04 -4.79
CA ILE A 22 4.89 -12.17 -4.43
C ILE A 22 3.99 -12.16 -5.67
N ALA A 23 4.31 -11.32 -6.65
CA ALA A 23 3.57 -11.24 -7.91
C ALA A 23 3.58 -12.59 -8.66
N ALA A 24 4.72 -13.28 -8.64
CA ALA A 24 4.90 -14.61 -9.25
C ALA A 24 4.14 -15.75 -8.55
N LEU A 25 3.62 -15.54 -7.33
CA LEU A 25 2.77 -16.53 -6.67
C LEU A 25 1.46 -16.72 -7.47
N PRO A 26 0.84 -17.93 -7.44
CA PRO A 26 -0.42 -18.17 -8.15
C PRO A 26 -1.55 -17.21 -7.73
N GLY A 27 -2.33 -16.79 -8.72
CA GLY A 27 -3.50 -15.92 -8.53
C GLY A 27 -3.17 -14.42 -8.50
N GLU A 28 -4.21 -13.61 -8.36
CA GLU A 28 -4.10 -12.16 -8.35
C GLU A 28 -3.83 -11.59 -6.94
N PRO A 29 -3.21 -10.41 -6.82
CA PRO A 29 -2.63 -9.58 -7.89
C PRO A 29 -1.29 -10.12 -8.43
N SER A 30 -1.03 -9.90 -9.71
CA SER A 30 0.13 -10.46 -10.43
C SER A 30 0.98 -9.42 -11.20
N LEU A 31 0.52 -8.18 -11.34
CA LEU A 31 1.20 -7.15 -12.12
C LEU A 31 2.00 -6.21 -11.21
N VAL A 32 3.32 -6.13 -11.39
CA VAL A 32 4.15 -5.10 -10.75
C VAL A 32 4.25 -3.87 -11.67
N SER A 33 3.99 -2.69 -11.13
CA SER A 33 4.05 -1.39 -11.83
C SER A 33 4.61 -0.30 -10.91
N ALA A 34 4.78 0.92 -11.44
CA ALA A 34 5.14 2.10 -10.67
C ALA A 34 3.95 3.06 -10.53
N GLY A 35 3.50 3.29 -9.30
CA GLY A 35 2.46 4.28 -8.99
C GLY A 35 2.93 5.73 -9.12
N GLY A 36 4.25 5.93 -9.12
CA GLY A 36 4.96 7.20 -9.26
C GLY A 36 6.48 6.99 -9.21
N ILE A 37 7.23 8.05 -9.49
CA ILE A 37 8.70 8.08 -9.37
C ILE A 37 9.05 9.31 -8.52
N THR A 38 9.81 9.13 -7.45
CA THR A 38 10.19 10.24 -6.54
C THR A 38 11.19 11.18 -7.18
N ARG A 39 11.53 12.29 -6.51
CA ARG A 39 12.58 13.20 -6.98
C ARG A 39 13.97 12.56 -7.05
N ARG A 40 14.22 11.52 -6.26
CA ARG A 40 15.48 10.77 -6.29
C ARG A 40 15.46 9.62 -7.28
N ASP A 41 14.51 9.63 -8.23
CA ASP A 41 14.34 8.63 -9.27
C ASP A 41 14.04 7.22 -8.71
N MET A 42 13.34 7.17 -7.57
CA MET A 42 12.96 5.92 -6.92
C MET A 42 11.50 5.59 -7.24
N ALA A 43 11.26 4.37 -7.73
CA ALA A 43 9.91 3.94 -8.07
C ALA A 43 9.07 3.68 -6.79
N MET A 44 7.85 4.20 -6.78
CA MET A 44 6.80 3.79 -5.84
C MET A 44 6.15 2.51 -6.36
N SER A 45 6.78 1.36 -6.09
CA SER A 45 6.35 0.07 -6.63
C SER A 45 4.96 -0.33 -6.13
N THR A 46 4.18 -0.88 -7.05
CA THR A 46 2.78 -1.28 -6.85
C THR A 46 2.58 -2.70 -7.35
N LEU A 47 1.66 -3.42 -6.72
CA LEU A 47 1.21 -4.74 -7.14
C LEU A 47 -0.29 -4.68 -7.40
N GLU A 48 -0.68 -4.98 -8.63
CA GLU A 48 -1.99 -4.69 -9.20
C GLU A 48 -2.58 -5.89 -9.94
N ASN A 49 -3.85 -5.75 -10.31
CA ASN A 49 -4.56 -6.72 -11.14
C ASN A 49 -4.50 -6.22 -12.58
N PRO A 50 -4.39 -7.11 -13.59
CA PRO A 50 -4.29 -6.74 -15.02
C PRO A 50 -5.55 -6.06 -15.57
N SER A 51 -6.69 -6.22 -14.88
CA SER A 51 -7.97 -5.61 -15.25
C SER A 51 -8.40 -4.51 -14.26
N PRO A 52 -7.62 -3.43 -14.08
CA PRO A 52 -7.95 -2.38 -13.10
C PRO A 52 -9.24 -1.65 -13.47
N PHE A 53 -9.66 -1.71 -14.74
CA PHE A 53 -10.82 -1.01 -15.29
C PHE A 53 -12.02 -1.90 -15.58
N GLU A 54 -11.93 -3.21 -15.32
CA GLU A 54 -13.11 -4.06 -15.49
C GLU A 54 -14.20 -3.64 -14.51
N PRO A 55 -15.43 -3.37 -15.01
CA PRO A 55 -16.59 -3.07 -14.19
C PRO A 55 -17.08 -4.37 -13.55
N VAL A 56 -16.29 -4.96 -12.65
CA VAL A 56 -16.72 -6.11 -11.85
C VAL A 56 -17.67 -5.58 -10.79
N THR A 57 -18.96 -5.51 -11.11
CA THR A 57 -20.00 -4.84 -10.32
C THR A 57 -20.28 -5.50 -8.96
N THR A 58 -19.70 -6.67 -8.68
CA THR A 58 -20.00 -7.49 -7.50
C THR A 58 -18.81 -7.73 -6.57
N VAL A 59 -17.57 -7.43 -6.99
CA VAL A 59 -16.35 -7.73 -6.22
C VAL A 59 -15.81 -6.46 -5.56
N ARG A 60 -15.45 -6.54 -4.28
CA ARG A 60 -14.97 -5.40 -3.51
C ARG A 60 -13.50 -5.14 -3.84
N ARG A 61 -13.08 -3.89 -3.90
CA ARG A 61 -11.65 -3.54 -4.05
C ARG A 61 -11.04 -3.20 -2.71
N LEU A 62 -9.86 -3.74 -2.43
CA LEU A 62 -9.04 -3.46 -1.26
C LEU A 62 -7.70 -2.91 -1.73
N VAL A 63 -7.34 -1.72 -1.25
CA VAL A 63 -6.02 -1.15 -1.48
C VAL A 63 -5.24 -1.14 -0.18
N LEU A 64 -4.03 -1.71 -0.20
CA LEU A 64 -3.11 -1.77 0.94
C LEU A 64 -1.94 -0.81 0.70
N VAL A 65 -1.69 0.09 1.65
CA VAL A 65 -0.58 1.05 1.55
C VAL A 65 0.25 1.07 2.83
N GLY A 66 1.57 1.00 2.67
CA GLY A 66 2.55 1.04 3.75
C GLY A 66 3.71 2.00 3.44
N GLY A 67 4.67 2.07 4.34
CA GLY A 67 5.94 2.77 4.17
C GLY A 67 5.79 4.28 4.00
N PHE A 68 4.80 4.91 4.64
CA PHE A 68 4.61 6.37 4.58
C PHE A 68 5.75 7.14 5.25
N ASP A 69 6.35 6.54 6.27
CA ASP A 69 7.52 7.03 7.01
C ASP A 69 8.85 6.53 6.42
N GLY A 70 8.81 5.79 5.31
CA GLY A 70 9.99 5.13 4.73
C GLY A 70 10.47 3.91 5.51
N ASP A 71 9.73 3.46 6.52
CA ASP A 71 10.09 2.29 7.33
C ASP A 71 9.67 0.97 6.68
N GLU A 72 10.56 -0.02 6.76
CA GLU A 72 10.37 -1.37 6.22
C GLU A 72 9.23 -2.11 6.92
N ALA A 73 9.01 -1.91 8.22
CA ALA A 73 8.08 -2.74 9.00
C ALA A 73 6.65 -2.66 8.46
N SER A 74 6.19 -1.47 8.08
CA SER A 74 4.86 -1.29 7.49
C SER A 74 4.80 -1.79 6.03
N ALA A 75 5.90 -1.68 5.27
CA ALA A 75 5.98 -2.25 3.93
C ALA A 75 5.90 -3.78 3.94
N ARG A 76 6.61 -4.42 4.88
CA ARG A 76 6.57 -5.86 5.09
C ARG A 76 5.19 -6.35 5.50
N ALA A 77 4.50 -5.62 6.37
CA ALA A 77 3.13 -5.96 6.75
C ALA A 77 2.16 -5.96 5.55
N VAL A 78 2.31 -5.02 4.61
CA VAL A 78 1.54 -5.00 3.36
C VAL A 78 1.85 -6.22 2.51
N MET A 79 3.13 -6.53 2.32
CA MET A 79 3.58 -7.70 1.53
C MET A 79 3.09 -9.03 2.13
N ASP A 80 3.20 -9.20 3.44
CA ASP A 80 2.72 -10.39 4.15
C ASP A 80 1.21 -10.55 4.05
N ALA A 81 0.45 -9.44 4.10
CA ALA A 81 -0.99 -9.48 3.89
C ALA A 81 -1.34 -9.96 2.48
N VAL A 82 -0.66 -9.47 1.43
CA VAL A 82 -0.89 -9.93 0.05
C VAL A 82 -0.51 -11.40 -0.09
N ARG A 83 0.65 -11.81 0.43
CA ARG A 83 1.11 -13.20 0.40
C ARG A 83 0.10 -14.13 1.08
N TRP A 84 -0.45 -13.73 2.24
CA TRP A 84 -1.51 -14.48 2.92
C TRP A 84 -2.79 -14.56 2.08
N ILE A 85 -3.23 -13.46 1.45
CA ILE A 85 -4.40 -13.47 0.59
C ILE A 85 -4.23 -14.46 -0.56
N LYS A 86 -3.06 -14.48 -1.23
CA LYS A 86 -2.79 -15.37 -2.36
C LYS A 86 -2.73 -16.85 -1.93
N SER A 87 -2.11 -17.16 -0.80
CA SER A 87 -1.76 -18.54 -0.42
C SER A 87 -2.69 -19.18 0.62
N LYS A 88 -3.10 -18.45 1.65
CA LYS A 88 -3.71 -19.01 2.88
C LYS A 88 -5.15 -18.56 3.12
N ALA A 89 -5.58 -17.44 2.53
CA ALA A 89 -6.94 -16.96 2.74
C ALA A 89 -7.99 -17.94 2.19
N PRO A 90 -9.15 -18.12 2.85
CA PRO A 90 -10.21 -18.96 2.32
C PRO A 90 -10.65 -18.55 0.92
N ALA A 91 -11.04 -19.50 0.08
CA ALA A 91 -11.45 -19.23 -1.31
C ALA A 91 -12.59 -18.20 -1.40
N ALA A 92 -13.51 -18.19 -0.43
CA ALA A 92 -14.57 -17.19 -0.33
C ALA A 92 -14.01 -15.76 -0.15
N VAL A 93 -12.95 -15.59 0.64
CA VAL A 93 -12.27 -14.31 0.81
C VAL A 93 -11.58 -13.91 -0.48
N ARG A 94 -10.77 -14.80 -1.07
CA ARG A 94 -10.06 -14.51 -2.33
C ARG A 94 -10.98 -14.07 -3.46
N ARG A 95 -12.16 -14.71 -3.60
CA ARG A 95 -13.15 -14.36 -4.64
C ARG A 95 -13.95 -13.09 -4.35
N SER A 96 -13.97 -12.64 -3.10
CA SER A 96 -14.75 -11.45 -2.69
C SER A 96 -13.98 -10.15 -2.83
N TRP A 97 -12.66 -10.21 -3.05
CA TRP A 97 -11.78 -9.05 -3.03
C TRP A 97 -10.81 -9.02 -4.21
N ILE A 98 -10.76 -7.88 -4.89
CA ILE A 98 -9.68 -7.47 -5.79
C ILE A 98 -8.69 -6.66 -4.94
N VAL A 99 -7.45 -7.10 -4.84
CA VAL A 99 -6.44 -6.49 -3.97
C VAL A 99 -5.38 -5.79 -4.81
N SER A 100 -5.08 -4.53 -4.49
CA SER A 100 -3.91 -3.81 -4.98
C SER A 100 -3.05 -3.35 -3.79
N ALA A 101 -1.75 -3.24 -3.98
CA ALA A 101 -0.83 -2.89 -2.90
C ALA A 101 0.26 -1.91 -3.35
N MET A 102 0.60 -0.96 -2.48
CA MET A 102 1.81 -0.13 -2.55
C MET A 102 2.55 -0.29 -1.22
N PRO A 103 3.56 -1.18 -1.14
CA PRO A 103 4.23 -1.49 0.12
C PRO A 103 5.01 -0.31 0.67
N LEU A 104 5.66 0.49 -0.18
CA LEU A 104 6.54 1.58 0.22
C LEU A 104 6.14 2.88 -0.48
N ALA A 105 5.31 3.69 0.18
CA ALA A 105 4.82 4.96 -0.36
C ALA A 105 5.87 6.09 -0.32
N ASN A 106 6.88 5.99 0.56
CA ASN A 106 7.95 6.96 0.72
C ASN A 106 9.32 6.28 0.58
N PRO A 107 9.70 5.85 -0.65
CA PRO A 107 10.94 5.11 -0.85
C PRO A 107 12.18 6.01 -0.65
N ASP A 108 12.03 7.33 -0.71
CA ASP A 108 13.09 8.30 -0.41
C ASP A 108 13.39 8.45 1.09
N ALA A 109 12.56 7.85 1.96
CA ALA A 109 12.57 8.05 3.41
C ALA A 109 12.62 9.54 3.79
N ASN A 110 11.86 10.36 3.06
CA ASN A 110 11.80 11.79 3.32
C ASN A 110 10.95 12.06 4.57
N THR A 111 11.21 13.16 5.27
CA THR A 111 10.46 13.54 6.47
C THR A 111 9.19 14.35 6.15
N ALA A 112 8.87 14.50 4.86
CA ALA A 112 7.74 15.31 4.46
C ALA A 112 6.43 14.60 4.83
N GLN A 113 5.45 15.37 5.30
CA GLN A 113 4.16 14.83 5.66
C GLN A 113 3.31 14.63 4.41
N PHE A 114 2.68 13.46 4.31
CA PHE A 114 1.72 13.22 3.25
C PHE A 114 0.43 14.01 3.51
N GLU A 115 -0.08 14.67 2.47
CA GLU A 115 -1.30 15.46 2.53
C GLU A 115 -2.39 14.87 1.62
N PHE A 116 -3.60 14.68 2.17
CA PHE A 116 -4.74 14.11 1.43
C PHE A 116 -6.06 14.84 1.72
N PRO A 117 -6.81 15.27 0.69
CA PRO A 117 -6.38 15.38 -0.71
C PRO A 117 -5.26 16.43 -0.84
N PRO A 118 -4.36 16.32 -1.83
CA PRO A 118 -3.33 17.33 -2.04
C PRO A 118 -3.96 18.71 -2.32
N GLY A 119 -3.42 19.77 -1.71
CA GLY A 119 -4.00 21.11 -1.79
C GLY A 119 -4.02 21.74 -3.20
N ASN A 120 -3.02 21.45 -4.04
CA ASN A 120 -2.96 21.90 -5.45
C ASN A 120 -2.06 20.99 -6.31
N GLY A 121 -2.30 20.98 -7.64
CA GLY A 121 -1.47 20.26 -8.62
C GLY A 121 -1.62 18.72 -8.60
N PHE A 122 -1.38 18.09 -9.75
CA PHE A 122 -1.47 16.63 -9.92
C PHE A 122 -0.11 15.95 -10.19
N PHE A 123 0.88 16.73 -10.64
CA PHE A 123 2.22 16.27 -11.02
C PHE A 123 3.27 17.24 -10.47
N ASP A 124 4.49 16.75 -10.29
CA ASP A 124 5.73 17.54 -10.15
C ASP A 124 5.70 18.65 -9.11
N ASP A 125 5.01 18.40 -8.00
CA ASP A 125 5.11 19.32 -6.87
C ASP A 125 6.56 19.40 -6.41
N ALA A 126 6.99 20.63 -6.10
CA ALA A 126 8.37 20.95 -5.75
C ALA A 126 8.73 20.56 -4.31
N GLN A 127 7.79 20.12 -3.47
CA GLN A 127 8.05 19.63 -2.11
C GLN A 127 7.70 18.14 -1.90
N VAL A 128 6.50 17.67 -2.22
CA VAL A 128 6.00 16.30 -1.92
C VAL A 128 5.19 15.68 -3.09
N PRO A 129 5.83 15.23 -4.17
CA PRO A 129 5.17 14.64 -5.32
C PRO A 129 4.59 13.25 -4.99
N GLU A 130 5.13 12.55 -3.99
CA GLU A 130 4.69 11.22 -3.55
C GLU A 130 3.23 11.23 -3.09
N SER A 131 2.80 12.28 -2.40
CA SER A 131 1.39 12.44 -1.98
C SER A 131 0.44 12.47 -3.17
N ARG A 132 0.86 13.11 -4.26
CA ARG A 132 0.05 13.25 -5.48
C ARG A 132 0.04 11.97 -6.29
N TYR A 133 1.20 11.33 -6.43
CA TYR A 133 1.30 10.02 -7.09
C TYR A 133 0.48 8.97 -6.36
N LEU A 134 0.56 8.92 -5.03
CA LEU A 134 -0.26 8.04 -4.22
C LEU A 134 -1.76 8.37 -4.36
N TRP A 135 -2.16 9.65 -4.30
CA TRP A 135 -3.55 10.05 -4.48
C TRP A 135 -4.12 9.65 -5.86
N ARG A 136 -3.35 9.87 -6.92
CA ARG A 136 -3.68 9.45 -8.29
C ARG A 136 -3.85 7.95 -8.38
N TRP A 137 -2.87 7.21 -7.88
CA TRP A 137 -2.88 5.75 -7.91
C TRP A 137 -4.07 5.18 -7.13
N LEU A 138 -4.34 5.69 -5.92
CA LEU A 138 -5.51 5.31 -5.12
C LEU A 138 -6.82 5.55 -5.86
N SER A 139 -6.94 6.70 -6.54
CA SER A 139 -8.13 7.05 -7.31
C SER A 139 -8.40 6.05 -8.44
N SER A 140 -7.34 5.57 -9.10
CA SER A 140 -7.43 4.51 -10.10
C SER A 140 -7.73 3.14 -9.49
N ALA A 141 -7.10 2.80 -8.37
CA ALA A 141 -7.21 1.49 -7.73
C ALA A 141 -8.56 1.24 -7.03
N ILE A 142 -9.20 2.29 -6.49
CA ILE A 142 -10.40 2.18 -5.63
C ILE A 142 -11.74 2.24 -6.42
N ARG A 143 -11.73 2.51 -7.74
CA ARG A 143 -12.93 2.83 -8.53
C ARG A 143 -14.16 1.96 -8.14
N ARG A 144 -15.27 2.66 -7.79
CA ARG A 144 -16.38 2.17 -6.93
C ARG A 144 -16.85 0.73 -7.19
N PRO A 145 -17.26 -0.02 -6.12
CA PRO A 145 -17.25 0.33 -4.70
C PRO A 145 -16.00 -0.27 -3.99
N GLY A 146 -14.83 0.33 -4.18
CA GLY A 146 -13.61 -0.03 -3.45
C GLY A 146 -13.45 0.65 -2.10
N ARG A 147 -12.56 0.11 -1.27
CA ARG A 147 -12.07 0.67 0.00
C ARG A 147 -10.54 0.66 0.02
N ALA A 148 -9.93 1.70 0.58
CA ALA A 148 -8.50 1.71 0.93
C ALA A 148 -8.30 1.45 2.41
N VAL A 149 -7.20 0.77 2.75
CA VAL A 149 -6.72 0.52 4.11
C VAL A 149 -5.24 0.90 4.16
N CYS A 150 -4.91 1.86 5.01
CA CYS A 150 -3.53 2.28 5.28
C CYS A 150 -3.09 1.76 6.64
N SER A 151 -1.94 1.10 6.72
CA SER A 151 -1.37 0.64 7.99
C SER A 151 -0.43 1.70 8.55
N ARG A 152 -0.96 2.66 9.33
CA ARG A 152 -0.18 3.44 10.28
C ARG A 152 -0.65 3.06 11.69
N TRP A 153 0.26 2.54 12.51
CA TRP A 153 -0.04 2.05 13.86
C TRP A 153 -0.33 3.15 14.90
N ARG A 154 -0.34 4.44 14.50
CA ARG A 154 -0.47 5.56 15.43
C ARG A 154 -1.51 6.63 15.09
N ASP A 155 -1.78 6.98 13.83
CA ASP A 155 -2.64 8.13 13.51
C ASP A 155 -3.61 7.90 12.33
N ASP A 156 -4.92 8.07 12.58
CA ASP A 156 -6.01 7.93 11.60
C ASP A 156 -6.05 9.07 10.56
N ASN A 157 -5.34 10.17 10.79
CA ASN A 157 -5.40 11.39 9.95
C ASN A 157 -4.60 11.29 8.65
N GLN A 158 -3.81 10.23 8.47
CA GLN A 158 -2.97 10.03 7.27
C GLN A 158 -3.56 9.02 6.28
N CYS A 159 -4.71 8.43 6.63
CA CYS A 159 -5.41 7.51 5.74
C CYS A 159 -6.35 8.32 4.82
N PRO A 160 -6.13 8.34 3.50
CA PRO A 160 -7.04 8.97 2.55
C PRO A 160 -8.45 8.38 2.69
N ARG A 161 -9.42 9.24 2.99
CA ARG A 161 -10.83 8.85 3.10
C ARG A 161 -11.48 8.88 1.71
N ALA A 162 -12.18 7.82 1.34
CA ALA A 162 -13.02 7.84 0.14
C ALA A 162 -14.08 8.95 0.26
N PRO A 163 -14.48 9.61 -0.85
CA PRO A 163 -15.49 10.66 -0.80
C PRO A 163 -16.86 10.08 -0.40
N ARG A 164 -17.25 10.38 0.85
CA ARG A 164 -18.53 10.09 1.54
C ARG A 164 -18.96 8.62 1.64
N GLY A 165 -18.88 8.06 2.86
CA GLY A 165 -19.55 6.81 3.25
C GLY A 165 -19.18 6.39 4.67
N ARG A 166 -20.18 6.24 5.55
CA ARG A 166 -20.03 6.03 7.00
C ARG A 166 -19.16 4.83 7.37
N SER A 167 -18.37 5.03 8.41
CA SER A 167 -17.49 4.08 9.09
C SER A 167 -18.28 2.96 9.77
N ARG A 168 -18.00 1.72 9.38
CA ARG A 168 -18.17 0.56 10.27
C ARG A 168 -17.18 -0.50 9.81
N TRP A 169 -16.40 -1.02 10.77
CA TRP A 169 -15.45 -2.16 10.74
C TRP A 169 -13.96 -1.83 10.95
N THR A 170 -13.51 -2.09 12.19
CA THR A 170 -12.13 -2.05 12.70
C THR A 170 -11.64 -3.40 13.24
N ARG A 171 -12.38 -4.52 13.10
CA ARG A 171 -12.08 -5.77 13.85
C ARG A 171 -11.48 -6.93 13.03
N THR A 172 -11.93 -7.21 11.80
CA THR A 172 -11.54 -8.44 11.08
C THR A 172 -10.17 -8.36 10.38
N VAL A 173 -9.85 -7.24 9.72
CA VAL A 173 -8.52 -7.04 9.11
C VAL A 173 -7.46 -6.78 10.19
N ARG A 174 -7.83 -6.05 11.25
CA ARG A 174 -6.99 -5.86 12.43
C ARG A 174 -6.70 -7.18 13.17
N SER A 175 -7.61 -8.14 13.11
CA SER A 175 -7.42 -9.50 13.62
C SER A 175 -6.45 -10.30 12.75
N ALA A 176 -6.62 -10.29 11.43
CA ALA A 176 -5.71 -11.02 10.51
C ALA A 176 -4.26 -10.51 10.60
N VAL A 177 -4.06 -9.20 10.77
CA VAL A 177 -2.73 -8.60 10.97
C VAL A 177 -2.16 -8.92 12.36
N ARG A 178 -3.00 -9.02 13.41
CA ARG A 178 -2.55 -9.43 14.76
C ARG A 178 -2.15 -10.91 14.85
N HIS A 179 -2.79 -11.80 14.10
CA HIS A 179 -2.49 -13.23 14.16
C HIS A 179 -1.23 -13.63 13.36
N SER A 180 -0.68 -12.73 12.55
CA SER A 180 0.57 -12.96 11.80
C SER A 180 1.84 -12.60 12.58
N ALA A 181 1.72 -11.99 13.77
CA ALA A 181 2.85 -11.63 14.62
C ALA A 181 2.73 -12.34 15.99
N PRO A 182 3.66 -13.24 16.37
CA PRO A 182 3.76 -13.67 17.75
C PRO A 182 4.48 -12.56 18.53
N MET A 183 3.75 -11.62 19.13
CA MET A 183 4.30 -10.73 20.16
C MET A 183 3.97 -11.27 21.54
N ARG A 184 4.99 -11.78 22.24
CA ARG A 184 5.02 -11.75 23.71
C ARG A 184 5.33 -10.31 24.12
N CYS A 185 4.43 -9.68 24.86
CA CYS A 185 4.76 -8.52 25.68
C CYS A 185 5.63 -9.02 26.84
N ALA A 186 6.87 -8.55 26.93
CA ALA A 186 7.59 -8.52 28.20
C ALA A 186 7.40 -7.10 28.76
N THR A 187 6.70 -7.02 29.88
CA THR A 187 6.53 -5.81 30.68
C THR A 187 7.78 -5.61 31.51
N ALA A 188 8.38 -4.42 31.45
CA ALA A 188 9.10 -3.76 32.53
C ALA A 188 9.14 -2.26 32.22
#